data_AF-A0A8T4N593-F1
#
_entry.id   AF-A0A8T4N593-F1
#
_cell.length_a   1.000
_cell.length_b   1.000
_cell.length_c   1.000
_cell.angle_alpha   90.00
_cell.angle_beta   90.00
_cell.angle_gamma   90.00
#
_symmetry.space_group_name_H-M   'P 1'
#
loop_
_entity.id
_entity.type
_entity.pdbx_description
1 polymer ?
#
loop_
_entity_poly.entity_id
_entity_poly.type
_entity_poly.pdbx_seq_one_letter_code
_entity_poly.pdbx_strand_id
1 'polypeptide(L)'
;MLQKIREVYEKSRDYVKELAFHTKAEIAVGAVAGAIALGAFGHAKETYRAAFQPISFSEYEQVEDNARNTGREINDLTWFYVGVNDFTSKIAEAYNWNSVWSSLPNLHRRHFAFKLDEAMDTTGRLYRRNIRDFAKIIPKHGRGALKELSDLVSASQESNNLRENVRQTWNYDYDEQGHWYTTESCTTDSQGNTSCTTTWHYQCDYYHHTWTHHPKEGAKTSQELTKAKEKVPGIKRLKIETPGRTEAWNEQVIRESFKKLHKREPTEQEMLQAAQFYKTGSQYELNIDEARSLWTQITNQDSQQWQRYLSTAKTTRKTTGCHSTSGPAEYEFAQEVQGRLGDFIEHEQNITNGMKDAIYNIPKIENKIKIFFLRQNPTMTAHYPEIKEDEIKGSKSKLARQVISDSRKLYQENIPNGNPDTSYRLWLPFLFSLLGGTLGGLAGWGADALIDRVRR
;
A
#
# COMPACT_ATOMS: atom_id res chain seq x y z
N MET A 1 -0.69 -27.20 13.24
CA MET A 1 -1.40 -26.84 11.98
C MET A 1 -1.67 -28.09 11.15
N LEU A 2 -0.66 -28.85 10.71
CA LEU A 2 -0.86 -30.14 10.01
C LEU A 2 -1.68 -31.17 10.80
N GLN A 3 -1.55 -31.22 12.12
CA GLN A 3 -2.31 -32.13 12.99
C GLN A 3 -3.80 -31.77 13.07
N LYS A 4 -4.14 -30.47 13.13
CA LYS A 4 -5.53 -29.99 13.06
C LYS A 4 -6.14 -30.20 11.67
N ILE A 5 -5.35 -30.06 10.60
CA ILE A 5 -5.79 -30.35 9.23
C ILE A 5 -6.08 -31.85 9.06
N ARG A 6 -5.25 -32.71 9.66
CA ARG A 6 -5.43 -34.16 9.66
C ARG A 6 -6.68 -34.59 10.44
N GLU A 7 -6.92 -34.03 11.63
CA GLU A 7 -8.14 -34.29 12.40
C GLU A 7 -9.41 -33.83 11.69
N VAL A 8 -9.38 -32.67 11.02
CA VAL A 8 -10.50 -32.20 10.20
C VAL A 8 -10.70 -33.14 9.01
N TYR A 9 -9.64 -33.54 8.33
CA TYR A 9 -9.72 -34.48 7.19
C TYR A 9 -10.26 -35.85 7.60
N GLU A 10 -9.82 -36.40 8.74
CA GLU A 10 -10.27 -37.70 9.23
C GLU A 10 -11.75 -37.64 9.67
N LYS A 11 -12.17 -36.59 10.39
CA LYS A 11 -13.60 -36.38 10.71
C LYS A 11 -14.47 -36.16 9.48
N SER A 12 -14.01 -35.38 8.50
CA SER A 12 -14.73 -35.17 7.24
C SER A 12 -14.82 -36.45 6.42
N ARG A 13 -13.78 -37.28 6.41
CA ARG A 13 -13.77 -38.58 5.71
C ARG A 13 -14.80 -39.53 6.28
N ASP A 14 -14.88 -39.63 7.60
CA ASP A 14 -15.79 -40.57 8.24
C ASP A 14 -17.26 -40.08 8.15
N TYR A 15 -17.50 -38.76 8.22
CA TYR A 15 -18.81 -38.16 7.94
C TYR A 15 -19.25 -38.35 6.48
N VAL A 16 -18.33 -38.24 5.51
CA VAL A 16 -18.58 -38.48 4.09
C VAL A 16 -18.86 -39.96 3.80
N LYS A 17 -18.19 -40.89 4.49
CA LYS A 17 -18.46 -42.32 4.38
C LYS A 17 -19.86 -42.68 4.90
N GLU A 18 -20.28 -42.06 5.99
CA GLU A 18 -21.60 -42.27 6.59
C GLU A 18 -22.71 -41.67 5.73
N LEU A 19 -22.48 -40.51 5.10
CA LEU A 19 -23.42 -39.85 4.18
C LEU A 19 -23.58 -40.60 2.84
N ALA A 20 -22.55 -41.31 2.37
CA ALA A 20 -22.55 -42.03 1.09
C ALA A 20 -23.41 -43.31 1.10
N PHE A 21 -23.80 -43.84 2.26
CA PHE A 21 -24.54 -45.11 2.33
C PHE A 21 -26.06 -44.98 2.18
N HIS A 22 -26.63 -43.76 2.26
CA HIS A 22 -28.07 -43.57 2.22
C HIS A 22 -28.50 -42.32 1.42
N THR A 23 -28.96 -42.54 0.18
CA THR A 23 -29.72 -41.61 -0.71
C THR A 23 -28.88 -40.57 -1.48
N LYS A 24 -29.50 -39.87 -2.45
CA LYS A 24 -29.12 -38.73 -3.36
C LYS A 24 -28.06 -37.70 -2.90
N ALA A 25 -27.42 -37.89 -1.76
CA ALA A 25 -26.32 -37.13 -1.20
C ALA A 25 -25.02 -37.23 -2.02
N GLU A 26 -24.85 -38.17 -2.94
CA GLU A 26 -23.61 -38.34 -3.73
C GLU A 26 -23.32 -37.14 -4.64
N ILE A 27 -24.36 -36.53 -5.22
CA ILE A 27 -24.26 -35.27 -5.98
C ILE A 27 -23.83 -34.12 -5.06
N ALA A 28 -24.41 -34.03 -3.86
CA ALA A 28 -24.09 -32.98 -2.88
C ALA A 28 -22.68 -33.16 -2.29
N VAL A 29 -22.28 -34.40 -1.98
CA VAL A 29 -20.94 -34.77 -1.50
C VAL A 29 -19.91 -34.52 -2.59
N GLY A 30 -20.20 -34.95 -3.82
CA GLY A 30 -19.36 -34.67 -4.98
C GLY A 30 -19.17 -33.16 -5.17
N ALA A 31 -20.26 -32.38 -5.13
CA ALA A 31 -20.19 -30.93 -5.24
C ALA A 31 -19.39 -30.29 -4.11
N VAL A 32 -19.63 -30.67 -2.85
CA VAL A 32 -18.88 -30.13 -1.71
C VAL A 32 -17.39 -30.50 -1.80
N ALA A 33 -17.06 -31.75 -2.14
CA ALA A 33 -15.68 -32.20 -2.28
C ALA A 33 -14.96 -31.49 -3.44
N GLY A 34 -15.62 -31.35 -4.58
CA GLY A 34 -15.09 -30.63 -5.73
C GLY A 34 -14.88 -29.14 -5.42
N ALA A 35 -15.84 -28.50 -4.74
CA ALA A 35 -15.74 -27.11 -4.33
C ALA A 35 -14.59 -26.86 -3.37
N ILE A 36 -14.37 -27.75 -2.39
CA ILE A 36 -13.25 -27.66 -1.46
C ILE A 36 -11.92 -27.87 -2.20
N ALA A 37 -11.83 -28.86 -3.08
CA ALA A 37 -10.60 -29.19 -3.79
C ALA A 37 -10.15 -28.07 -4.74
N LEU A 38 -11.04 -27.60 -5.62
CA LEU A 38 -10.71 -26.51 -6.54
C LEU A 38 -10.63 -25.16 -5.82
N GLY A 39 -11.45 -24.92 -4.79
CA GLY A 39 -11.33 -23.74 -3.93
C GLY A 39 -9.96 -23.65 -3.23
N ALA A 40 -9.48 -24.76 -2.67
CA ALA A 40 -8.14 -24.85 -2.09
C ALA A 40 -7.04 -24.63 -3.14
N PHE A 41 -7.22 -25.17 -4.36
CA PHE A 41 -6.32 -24.90 -5.49
C PHE A 41 -6.31 -23.42 -5.88
N GLY A 42 -7.47 -22.78 -6.01
CA GLY A 42 -7.60 -21.35 -6.30
C GLY A 42 -6.98 -20.48 -5.20
N HIS A 43 -7.20 -20.83 -3.94
CA HIS A 43 -6.58 -20.17 -2.78
C HIS A 43 -5.06 -20.32 -2.80
N ALA A 44 -4.54 -21.53 -3.05
CA ALA A 44 -3.10 -21.78 -3.14
C ALA A 44 -2.46 -21.00 -4.30
N LYS A 45 -3.14 -20.94 -5.45
CA LYS A 45 -2.70 -20.19 -6.64
C LYS A 45 -2.66 -18.68 -6.38
N GLU A 46 -3.69 -18.10 -5.77
CA GLU A 46 -3.71 -16.67 -5.44
C GLU A 46 -2.76 -16.34 -4.28
N THR A 47 -2.60 -17.23 -3.30
CA THR A 47 -1.59 -17.07 -2.25
C THR A 47 -0.19 -17.08 -2.85
N TYR A 48 0.08 -17.94 -3.83
CA TYR A 48 1.35 -17.96 -4.56
C TYR A 48 1.56 -16.70 -5.39
N ARG A 49 0.52 -16.22 -6.11
CA ARG A 49 0.57 -14.96 -6.87
C ARG A 49 0.81 -13.76 -5.96
N ALA A 50 0.13 -13.68 -4.81
CA ALA A 50 0.32 -12.63 -3.83
C ALA A 50 1.68 -12.73 -3.10
N ALA A 51 2.27 -13.93 -3.05
CA ALA A 51 3.63 -14.14 -2.57
C ALA A 51 4.68 -13.79 -3.62
N PHE A 52 4.38 -13.85 -4.92
CA PHE A 52 5.31 -13.47 -5.98
C PHE A 52 5.47 -11.94 -6.06
N GLN A 53 6.71 -11.46 -6.16
CA GLN A 53 7.00 -10.02 -6.32
C GLN A 53 7.60 -9.78 -7.70
N PRO A 54 6.94 -9.08 -8.63
CA PRO A 54 7.50 -8.85 -9.95
C PRO A 54 8.81 -8.08 -9.83
N ILE A 55 9.84 -8.58 -10.52
CA ILE A 55 11.21 -8.07 -10.43
C ILE A 55 11.51 -7.26 -11.68
N SER A 56 12.06 -6.08 -11.48
CA SER A 56 12.66 -5.26 -12.52
C SER A 56 13.81 -4.47 -11.91
N PHE A 57 14.96 -4.46 -12.57
CA PHE A 57 16.07 -3.60 -12.16
C PHE A 57 15.99 -2.27 -12.88
N SER A 58 16.38 -1.21 -12.18
CA SER A 58 16.39 0.17 -12.66
C SER A 58 17.52 0.45 -13.65
N GLU A 59 18.37 -0.54 -13.92
CA GLU A 59 19.59 -0.37 -14.71
C GLU A 59 20.48 0.75 -14.12
N TYR A 60 20.71 0.70 -12.79
CA TYR A 60 21.50 1.72 -12.08
C TYR A 60 22.78 2.10 -12.83
N GLU A 61 23.47 1.09 -13.36
CA GLU A 61 24.72 1.26 -14.09
C GLU A 61 24.54 1.94 -15.44
N GLN A 62 23.48 1.63 -16.19
CA GLN A 62 23.21 2.36 -17.42
C GLN A 62 22.88 3.83 -17.14
N VAL A 63 22.15 4.11 -16.06
CA VAL A 63 21.90 5.48 -15.63
C VAL A 63 23.23 6.18 -15.32
N GLU A 64 24.16 5.50 -14.65
CA GLU A 64 25.52 5.99 -14.37
C GLU A 64 26.33 6.23 -15.65
N ASP A 65 26.37 5.26 -16.56
CA ASP A 65 27.13 5.32 -17.80
C ASP A 65 26.55 6.36 -18.76
N ASN A 66 25.22 6.47 -18.87
CA ASN A 66 24.57 7.49 -19.68
C ASN A 66 24.90 8.90 -19.17
N ALA A 67 24.93 9.11 -17.85
CA ALA A 67 25.35 10.39 -17.27
C ALA A 67 26.82 10.71 -17.53
N ARG A 68 27.71 9.72 -17.35
CA ARG A 68 29.13 9.87 -17.66
C ARG A 68 29.36 10.21 -19.13
N ASN A 69 28.70 9.50 -20.04
CA ASN A 69 28.82 9.69 -21.49
C ASN A 69 28.25 11.03 -21.96
N THR A 70 27.26 11.58 -21.25
CA THR A 70 26.64 12.87 -21.60
C THR A 70 27.20 14.06 -20.80
N GLY A 71 28.15 13.82 -19.88
CA GLY A 71 28.72 14.85 -19.01
C GLY A 71 27.69 15.48 -18.07
N ARG A 72 26.62 14.77 -17.72
CA ARG A 72 25.54 15.28 -16.88
C ARG A 72 25.68 14.78 -15.44
N GLU A 73 25.46 15.67 -14.48
CA GLU A 73 25.30 15.28 -13.08
C GLU A 73 23.90 14.73 -12.84
N ILE A 74 23.81 13.59 -12.13
CA ILE A 74 22.55 13.00 -11.70
C ILE A 74 22.25 13.43 -10.27
N ASN A 75 21.04 13.94 -10.07
CA ASN A 75 20.56 14.35 -8.75
C ASN A 75 20.40 13.17 -7.78
N ASP A 76 20.48 13.48 -6.49
CA ASP A 76 20.38 12.48 -5.44
C ASP A 76 18.99 11.80 -5.40
N LEU A 77 17.94 12.51 -5.83
CA LEU A 77 16.59 11.95 -5.99
C LEU A 77 16.54 10.75 -6.93
N THR A 78 17.22 10.83 -8.07
CA THR A 78 17.31 9.71 -9.02
C THR A 78 18.01 8.53 -8.38
N TRP A 79 19.18 8.75 -7.78
CA TRP A 79 19.95 7.68 -7.15
C TRP A 79 19.24 7.01 -5.99
N PHE A 80 18.43 7.77 -5.26
CA PHE A 80 17.56 7.24 -4.22
C PHE A 80 16.54 6.25 -4.79
N TYR A 81 15.72 6.64 -5.78
CA TYR A 81 14.67 5.76 -6.30
C TYR A 81 15.21 4.55 -7.07
N VAL A 82 16.26 4.73 -7.87
CA VAL A 82 16.96 3.62 -8.54
C VAL A 82 17.48 2.63 -7.50
N GLY A 83 18.12 3.14 -6.43
CA GLY A 83 18.65 2.29 -5.36
C GLY A 83 17.56 1.54 -4.59
N VAL A 84 16.45 2.19 -4.23
CA VAL A 84 15.32 1.53 -3.55
C VAL A 84 14.72 0.42 -4.40
N ASN A 85 14.52 0.66 -5.70
CA ASN A 85 14.03 -0.35 -6.62
C ASN A 85 15.00 -1.55 -6.68
N ASP A 86 16.29 -1.30 -6.94
CA ASP A 86 17.26 -2.39 -7.08
C ASP A 86 17.48 -3.17 -5.78
N PHE A 87 17.53 -2.49 -4.63
CA PHE A 87 17.65 -3.13 -3.32
C PHE A 87 16.50 -4.12 -3.05
N THR A 88 15.26 -3.67 -3.29
CA THR A 88 14.07 -4.47 -3.06
C THR A 88 13.89 -5.57 -4.12
N SER A 89 14.23 -5.28 -5.38
CA SER A 89 14.25 -6.25 -6.49
C SER A 89 15.22 -7.40 -6.23
N LYS A 90 16.41 -7.16 -5.67
CA LYS A 90 17.35 -8.25 -5.30
C LYS A 90 16.80 -9.15 -4.20
N ILE A 91 16.15 -8.57 -3.19
CA ILE A 91 15.50 -9.35 -2.12
C ILE A 91 14.34 -10.18 -2.69
N ALA A 92 13.53 -9.57 -3.56
CA ALA A 92 12.44 -10.23 -4.27
C ALA A 92 12.95 -11.36 -5.18
N GLU A 93 14.07 -11.16 -5.87
CA GLU A 93 14.72 -12.16 -6.71
C GLU A 93 15.15 -13.38 -5.88
N ALA A 94 15.89 -13.17 -4.79
CA ALA A 94 16.28 -14.24 -3.88
C ALA A 94 15.08 -15.02 -3.33
N TYR A 95 13.95 -14.35 -3.12
CA TYR A 95 12.71 -14.96 -2.66
C TYR A 95 11.96 -15.73 -3.77
N ASN A 96 11.85 -15.17 -4.96
CA ASN A 96 11.08 -15.73 -6.07
C ASN A 96 11.76 -16.91 -6.74
N TRP A 97 13.09 -16.94 -6.78
CA TRP A 97 13.85 -18.09 -7.27
C TRP A 97 13.66 -19.31 -6.36
N ASN A 98 13.34 -19.09 -5.10
CA ASN A 98 13.12 -20.13 -4.11
C ASN A 98 11.71 -20.75 -4.13
N SER A 99 10.70 -19.99 -4.57
CA SER A 99 9.33 -20.49 -4.70
C SER A 99 9.16 -21.54 -5.81
N VAL A 100 10.20 -21.78 -6.61
CA VAL A 100 10.24 -22.74 -7.72
C VAL A 100 10.83 -24.11 -7.30
N TRP A 101 11.60 -24.21 -6.20
CA TRP A 101 12.50 -25.35 -5.98
C TRP A 101 12.23 -26.25 -4.76
N SER A 102 11.31 -25.97 -3.83
CA SER A 102 11.00 -26.96 -2.77
C SER A 102 9.62 -26.83 -2.11
N SER A 103 8.93 -27.97 -1.98
CA SER A 103 7.69 -28.12 -1.20
C SER A 103 7.94 -28.23 0.32
N LEU A 104 9.21 -28.29 0.75
CA LEU A 104 9.62 -28.45 2.15
C LEU A 104 10.05 -27.11 2.77
N PRO A 105 9.35 -26.58 3.80
CA PRO A 105 9.58 -25.23 4.34
C PRO A 105 10.98 -24.95 4.88
N ASN A 106 11.72 -25.96 5.34
CA ASN A 106 13.09 -25.81 5.87
C ASN A 106 14.13 -25.65 4.77
N LEU A 107 14.03 -26.45 3.69
CA LEU A 107 14.91 -26.36 2.52
C LEU A 107 14.72 -25.03 1.81
N HIS A 108 13.47 -24.60 1.66
CA HIS A 108 13.13 -23.27 1.14
C HIS A 108 13.87 -22.17 1.92
N ARG A 109 13.81 -22.16 3.26
CA ARG A 109 14.47 -21.10 4.03
C ARG A 109 15.99 -21.09 3.93
N ARG A 110 16.64 -22.25 3.86
CA ARG A 110 18.09 -22.35 3.68
C ARG A 110 18.51 -21.83 2.31
N HIS A 111 17.79 -22.19 1.26
CA HIS A 111 18.07 -21.69 -0.08
C HIS A 111 17.83 -20.17 -0.19
N PHE A 112 16.76 -19.65 0.42
CA PHE A 112 16.53 -18.21 0.51
C PHE A 112 17.71 -17.48 1.15
N ALA A 113 18.17 -17.99 2.29
CA ALA A 113 19.29 -17.40 3.01
C ALA A 113 20.57 -17.40 2.16
N PHE A 114 20.84 -18.49 1.46
CA PHE A 114 22.00 -18.58 0.57
C PHE A 114 21.90 -17.60 -0.61
N LYS A 115 20.73 -17.48 -1.25
CA LYS A 115 20.51 -16.50 -2.34
C LYS A 115 20.60 -15.05 -1.88
N LEU A 116 20.14 -14.75 -0.67
CA LEU A 116 20.33 -13.43 -0.08
C LEU A 116 21.81 -13.14 0.21
N ASP A 117 22.54 -14.14 0.69
CA ASP A 117 23.97 -14.05 0.97
C ASP A 117 24.79 -13.84 -0.32
N GLU A 118 24.47 -14.57 -1.39
CA GLU A 118 25.02 -14.36 -2.74
C GLU A 118 24.73 -12.94 -3.25
N ALA A 119 23.53 -12.42 -3.00
CA ALA A 119 23.16 -11.03 -3.32
C ALA A 119 23.77 -9.98 -2.37
N MET A 120 24.43 -10.41 -1.28
CA MET A 120 25.19 -9.58 -0.33
C MET A 120 26.70 -9.64 -0.58
N ASP A 121 27.20 -10.71 -1.23
CA ASP A 121 28.62 -10.95 -1.44
C ASP A 121 29.23 -9.97 -2.45
N THR A 122 30.45 -9.55 -2.15
CA THR A 122 31.27 -8.63 -2.97
C THR A 122 32.31 -9.36 -3.81
N THR A 123 32.55 -10.65 -3.53
CA THR A 123 33.67 -11.44 -4.06
C THR A 123 33.29 -12.33 -5.24
N GLY A 124 32.08 -12.90 -5.27
CA GLY A 124 31.56 -13.71 -6.39
C GLY A 124 30.70 -12.96 -7.43
N ARG A 125 31.04 -11.70 -7.76
CA ARG A 125 30.16 -10.70 -8.41
C ARG A 125 29.31 -11.22 -9.58
N LEU A 126 28.06 -11.61 -9.28
CA LEU A 126 26.95 -11.68 -10.24
C LEU A 126 26.38 -10.28 -10.55
N TYR A 127 26.49 -9.36 -9.59
CA TYR A 127 26.07 -7.96 -9.74
C TYR A 127 27.26 -7.06 -9.41
N ARG A 128 27.42 -5.94 -10.13
CA ARG A 128 28.46 -4.96 -9.80
C ARG A 128 28.16 -4.21 -8.50
N ARG A 129 26.88 -4.02 -8.18
CA ARG A 129 26.37 -3.50 -6.90
C ARG A 129 25.48 -4.52 -6.22
N ASN A 130 25.74 -4.77 -4.95
CA ASN A 130 25.01 -5.75 -4.15
C ASN A 130 24.13 -5.09 -3.08
N ILE A 131 23.37 -5.88 -2.33
CA ILE A 131 22.45 -5.37 -1.29
C ILE A 131 23.22 -4.54 -0.24
N ARG A 132 24.45 -4.92 0.11
CA ARG A 132 25.30 -4.20 1.07
C ARG A 132 25.75 -2.84 0.55
N ASP A 133 26.06 -2.73 -0.73
CA ASP A 133 26.39 -1.45 -1.37
C ASP A 133 25.19 -0.51 -1.36
N PHE A 134 24.02 -1.02 -1.77
CA PHE A 134 22.77 -0.28 -1.71
C PHE A 134 22.43 0.19 -0.29
N ALA A 135 22.64 -0.67 0.72
CA ALA A 135 22.40 -0.32 2.11
C ALA A 135 23.27 0.83 2.64
N LYS A 136 24.43 1.05 2.02
CA LYS A 136 25.33 2.19 2.33
C LYS A 136 24.97 3.45 1.56
N ILE A 137 24.66 3.34 0.26
CA ILE A 137 24.47 4.51 -0.61
C ILE A 137 23.06 5.10 -0.51
N ILE A 138 22.01 4.28 -0.33
CA ILE A 138 20.62 4.78 -0.33
C ILE A 138 20.37 5.77 0.80
N PRO A 139 20.81 5.54 2.06
CA PRO A 139 20.65 6.55 3.11
C PRO A 139 21.36 7.87 2.82
N LYS A 140 22.52 7.83 2.13
CA LYS A 140 23.25 9.02 1.71
C LYS A 140 22.45 9.80 0.65
N HIS A 141 22.05 9.13 -0.43
CA HIS A 141 21.27 9.75 -1.50
C HIS A 141 19.88 10.19 -1.03
N GLY A 142 19.23 9.46 -0.12
CA GLY A 142 17.95 9.88 0.47
C GLY A 142 18.08 11.20 1.25
N ARG A 143 19.15 11.38 2.02
CA ARG A 143 19.41 12.67 2.70
C ARG A 143 19.73 13.79 1.71
N GLY A 144 20.47 13.47 0.64
CA GLY A 144 20.75 14.39 -0.46
C GLY A 144 19.47 14.84 -1.17
N ALA A 145 18.60 13.90 -1.52
CA ALA A 145 17.30 14.15 -2.14
C ALA A 145 16.41 15.02 -1.27
N LEU A 146 16.33 14.75 0.04
CA LEU A 146 15.59 15.61 0.99
C LEU A 146 16.15 17.03 1.05
N LYS A 147 17.46 17.22 0.84
CA LYS A 147 18.08 18.54 0.73
C LYS A 147 17.76 19.22 -0.59
N GLU A 148 17.76 18.49 -1.71
CA GLU A 148 17.36 19.02 -3.02
C GLU A 148 15.87 19.38 -3.07
N LEU A 149 15.05 18.76 -2.22
CA LEU A 149 13.63 19.03 -2.01
C LEU A 149 13.37 20.04 -0.89
N SER A 150 14.36 20.83 -0.47
CA SER A 150 14.22 21.78 0.64
C SER A 150 13.05 22.75 0.46
N ASP A 151 12.81 23.23 -0.76
CA ASP A 151 11.73 24.18 -1.04
C ASP A 151 10.35 23.57 -0.75
N LEU A 152 10.17 22.28 -1.09
CA LEU A 152 8.95 21.52 -0.81
C LEU A 152 8.76 21.36 0.71
N VAL A 153 9.83 20.99 1.43
CA VAL A 153 9.80 20.81 2.90
C VAL A 153 9.52 22.14 3.61
N SER A 154 10.15 23.23 3.17
CA SER A 154 9.92 24.57 3.72
C SER A 154 8.50 25.06 3.44
N ALA A 155 7.96 24.83 2.24
CA ALA A 155 6.57 25.12 1.94
C ALA A 155 5.61 24.32 2.84
N SER A 156 5.93 23.07 3.19
CA SER A 156 5.09 22.26 4.10
C SER A 156 5.09 22.80 5.53
N GLN A 157 6.24 23.29 6.01
CA GLN A 157 6.33 23.97 7.29
C GLN A 157 5.49 25.27 7.32
N GLU A 158 5.59 26.08 6.26
CA GLU A 158 4.78 27.29 6.13
C GLU A 158 3.28 26.95 6.01
N SER A 159 2.92 25.92 5.25
CA SER A 159 1.54 25.44 5.12
C SER A 159 0.94 25.01 6.46
N ASN A 160 1.71 24.34 7.33
CA ASN A 160 1.24 23.99 8.67
C ASN A 160 0.91 25.23 9.51
N ASN A 161 1.79 26.24 9.47
CA ASN A 161 1.58 27.50 10.20
C ASN A 161 0.37 28.26 9.64
N LEU A 162 0.24 28.34 8.32
CA LEU A 162 -0.88 28.98 7.65
C LEU A 162 -2.20 28.27 7.95
N ARG A 163 -2.21 26.94 7.97
CA ARG A 163 -3.41 26.14 8.25
C ARG A 163 -3.95 26.44 9.64
N GLU A 164 -3.07 26.57 10.63
CA GLU A 164 -3.46 26.97 11.99
C GLU A 164 -3.97 28.41 12.03
N ASN A 165 -3.30 29.35 11.35
CA ASN A 165 -3.76 30.74 11.27
C ASN A 165 -5.15 30.84 10.60
N VAL A 166 -5.38 30.13 9.50
CA VAL A 166 -6.69 30.05 8.82
C VAL A 166 -7.76 29.50 9.78
N ARG A 167 -7.45 28.41 10.50
CA ARG A 167 -8.37 27.81 11.47
C ARG A 167 -8.78 28.78 12.58
N GLN A 168 -7.88 29.67 13.01
CA GLN A 168 -8.15 30.66 14.05
C GLN A 168 -9.03 31.84 13.58
N THR A 169 -9.26 31.99 12.28
CA THR A 169 -10.03 33.13 11.74
C THR A 169 -11.53 33.01 11.91
N TRP A 170 -12.03 31.78 12.08
CA TRP A 170 -13.45 31.50 12.23
C TRP A 170 -13.70 30.46 13.32
N ASN A 171 -14.72 30.70 14.12
CA ASN A 171 -15.34 29.66 14.93
C ASN A 171 -16.73 29.33 14.36
N TYR A 172 -17.01 28.05 14.21
CA TYR A 172 -18.34 27.55 13.84
C TYR A 172 -18.95 26.83 15.04
N ASP A 173 -20.16 27.21 15.37
CA ASP A 173 -20.98 26.58 16.39
C ASP A 173 -22.40 26.37 15.87
N TYR A 174 -23.09 25.36 16.38
CA TYR A 174 -24.49 25.12 16.07
C TYR A 174 -25.27 24.66 17.30
N ASP A 175 -26.50 25.13 17.39
CA ASP A 175 -27.46 24.74 18.42
C ASP A 175 -28.62 24.01 17.76
N GLU A 176 -28.86 22.77 18.20
CA GLU A 176 -29.94 21.92 17.71
C GLU A 176 -31.22 22.19 18.49
N GLN A 177 -32.27 22.59 17.77
CA GLN A 177 -33.59 22.75 18.33
C GLN A 177 -34.47 21.63 17.81
N GLY A 178 -35.02 20.86 18.73
CA GLY A 178 -35.90 19.75 18.42
C GLY A 178 -36.70 19.34 19.65
N HIS A 179 -37.70 18.51 19.41
CA HIS A 179 -38.59 18.03 20.45
C HIS A 179 -38.71 16.51 20.42
N TRP A 180 -38.98 15.94 21.60
CA TRP A 180 -39.32 14.54 21.73
C TRP A 180 -40.82 14.37 21.56
N TYR A 181 -41.22 13.37 20.76
CA TYR A 181 -42.62 12.95 20.64
C TYR A 181 -42.71 11.44 20.82
N THR A 182 -43.87 10.97 21.26
CA THR A 182 -44.12 9.54 21.44
C THR A 182 -45.02 9.02 20.33
N THR A 183 -44.74 7.80 19.88
CA THR A 183 -45.69 7.01 19.09
C THR A 183 -46.06 5.79 19.89
N GLU A 184 -47.34 5.45 19.90
CA GLU A 184 -47.84 4.23 20.53
C GLU A 184 -48.18 3.22 19.44
N SER A 185 -47.53 2.06 19.48
CA SER A 185 -47.87 0.94 18.63
C SER A 185 -48.51 -0.14 19.47
N CYS A 186 -49.79 -0.41 19.22
CA CYS A 186 -50.54 -1.47 19.88
C CYS A 186 -50.67 -2.69 18.96
N THR A 187 -50.39 -3.88 19.50
CA THR A 187 -50.65 -5.16 18.85
C THR A 187 -51.61 -5.97 19.71
N THR A 188 -52.71 -6.44 19.12
CA THR A 188 -53.68 -7.32 19.78
C THR A 188 -53.42 -8.76 19.36
N ASP A 189 -53.26 -9.65 20.33
CA ASP A 189 -53.06 -11.07 20.08
C ASP A 189 -54.37 -11.77 19.67
N SER A 190 -54.27 -13.04 19.24
CA SER A 190 -55.43 -13.85 18.84
C SER A 190 -56.39 -14.20 20.00
N GLN A 191 -56.05 -13.84 21.24
CA GLN A 191 -56.86 -14.03 22.44
C GLN A 191 -57.55 -12.73 22.87
N GLY A 192 -57.34 -11.63 22.14
CA GLY A 192 -57.93 -10.32 22.41
C GLY A 192 -57.14 -9.46 23.40
N ASN A 193 -55.95 -9.88 23.84
CA ASN A 193 -55.12 -9.07 24.71
C ASN A 193 -54.34 -8.06 23.86
N THR A 194 -54.45 -6.78 24.20
CA THR A 194 -53.72 -5.71 23.52
C THR A 194 -52.49 -5.34 24.31
N SER A 195 -51.33 -5.43 23.68
CA SER A 195 -50.06 -4.92 24.20
C SER A 195 -49.67 -3.67 23.43
N CYS A 196 -49.52 -2.54 24.13
CA CYS A 196 -49.08 -1.29 23.56
C CYS A 196 -47.64 -1.01 23.97
N THR A 197 -46.82 -0.61 23.00
CA THR A 197 -45.45 -0.14 23.24
C THR A 197 -45.36 1.32 22.85
N THR A 198 -45.02 2.18 23.81
CA THR A 198 -44.71 3.59 23.55
C THR A 198 -43.24 3.69 23.14
N THR A 199 -43.00 4.19 21.93
CA THR A 199 -41.65 4.50 21.44
C THR A 199 -41.43 6.00 21.46
N TRP A 200 -40.32 6.44 22.03
CA TRP A 200 -39.90 7.83 22.03
C TRP A 200 -39.09 8.11 20.76
N HIS A 201 -39.47 9.16 20.04
CA HIS A 201 -38.78 9.65 18.86
C HIS A 201 -38.31 11.08 19.11
N TYR A 202 -37.12 11.40 18.64
CA TYR A 202 -36.62 12.77 18.60
C TYR A 202 -36.79 13.31 17.20
N GLN A 203 -37.45 14.46 17.06
CA GLN A 203 -37.57 15.19 15.81
C GLN A 203 -36.81 16.51 15.94
N CYS A 204 -35.81 16.69 15.08
CA CYS A 204 -35.17 17.97 14.90
C CYS A 204 -36.15 18.92 14.18
N ASP A 205 -36.27 20.15 14.69
CA ASP A 205 -37.07 21.22 14.09
C ASP A 205 -36.18 22.11 13.20
N TYR A 206 -35.06 22.59 13.73
CA TYR A 206 -34.08 23.40 13.00
C TYR A 206 -32.74 23.50 13.74
N TYR A 207 -31.72 24.00 13.03
CA TYR A 207 -30.42 24.38 13.61
C TYR A 207 -30.24 25.89 13.61
N HIS A 208 -29.66 26.42 14.68
CA HIS A 208 -29.08 27.75 14.70
C HIS A 208 -27.57 27.66 14.50
N HIS A 209 -27.10 28.02 13.32
CA HIS A 209 -25.68 28.07 13.01
C HIS A 209 -25.13 29.46 13.29
N THR A 210 -24.00 29.53 13.99
CA THR A 210 -23.27 30.76 14.27
C THR A 210 -21.83 30.63 13.76
N TRP A 211 -21.48 31.47 12.79
CA TRP A 211 -20.10 31.62 12.29
C TRP A 211 -19.54 32.92 12.84
N THR A 212 -18.60 32.82 13.76
CA THR A 212 -17.95 33.98 14.40
C THR A 212 -16.64 34.27 13.69
N HIS A 213 -16.55 35.44 13.07
CA HIS A 213 -15.32 35.93 12.42
C HIS A 213 -14.43 36.63 13.45
N HIS A 214 -13.12 36.36 13.39
CA HIS A 214 -12.09 37.02 14.21
C HIS A 214 -11.23 37.93 13.33
N PRO A 215 -11.54 39.25 13.21
CA PRO A 215 -10.91 40.12 12.22
C PRO A 215 -9.39 40.27 12.38
N LYS A 216 -8.89 40.23 13.62
CA LYS A 216 -7.44 40.32 13.90
C LYS A 216 -6.69 39.12 13.34
N GLU A 217 -7.24 37.92 13.54
CA GLU A 217 -6.65 36.69 12.99
C GLU A 217 -6.83 36.63 11.46
N GLY A 218 -7.97 37.08 10.93
CA GLY A 218 -8.19 37.27 9.48
C GLY A 218 -7.11 38.13 8.82
N ALA A 219 -6.77 39.27 9.43
CA ALA A 219 -5.74 40.18 8.94
C ALA A 219 -4.33 39.58 9.07
N LYS A 220 -4.02 38.91 10.17
CA LYS A 220 -2.76 38.19 10.37
C LYS A 220 -2.57 37.09 9.32
N THR A 221 -3.58 36.26 9.09
CA THR A 221 -3.56 35.21 8.06
C THR A 221 -3.30 35.78 6.67
N SER A 222 -3.94 36.90 6.32
CA SER A 222 -3.69 37.60 5.05
C SER A 222 -2.23 38.02 4.87
N GLN A 223 -1.63 38.59 5.92
CA GLN A 223 -0.22 38.98 5.91
C GLN A 223 0.70 37.76 5.78
N GLU A 224 0.43 36.69 6.52
CA GLU A 224 1.25 35.47 6.48
C GLU A 224 1.12 34.74 5.13
N LEU A 225 -0.07 34.70 4.51
CA LEU A 225 -0.26 34.16 3.16
C LEU A 225 0.59 34.93 2.13
N THR A 226 0.67 36.25 2.27
CA THR A 226 1.50 37.10 1.40
C THR A 226 2.99 36.82 1.60
N LYS A 227 3.44 36.75 2.86
CA LYS A 227 4.84 36.45 3.21
C LYS A 227 5.28 35.04 2.81
N ALA A 228 4.36 34.07 2.82
CA ALA A 228 4.68 32.69 2.45
C ALA A 228 5.25 32.59 1.03
N LYS A 229 4.72 33.39 0.10
CA LYS A 229 5.25 33.49 -1.27
C LYS A 229 6.68 34.03 -1.30
N GLU A 230 7.02 35.00 -0.45
CA GLU A 230 8.36 35.57 -0.39
C GLU A 230 9.37 34.58 0.18
N LYS A 231 8.96 33.79 1.18
CA LYS A 231 9.80 32.75 1.80
C LYS A 231 10.05 31.57 0.86
N VAL A 232 9.01 31.11 0.15
CA VAL A 232 9.11 30.02 -0.83
C VAL A 232 8.44 30.44 -2.14
N PRO A 233 9.20 31.12 -3.04
CA PRO A 233 8.67 31.65 -4.31
C PRO A 233 8.13 30.58 -5.25
N GLY A 234 8.61 29.36 -5.12
CA GLY A 234 8.14 28.22 -5.89
C GLY A 234 8.85 26.93 -5.49
N ILE A 235 8.26 25.81 -5.88
CA ILE A 235 8.81 24.48 -5.64
C ILE A 235 9.43 23.98 -6.94
N LYS A 236 10.73 23.67 -6.86
CA LYS A 236 11.50 23.14 -8.00
C LYS A 236 11.06 21.72 -8.35
N ARG A 237 10.80 21.47 -9.63
CA ARG A 237 10.67 20.11 -10.16
C ARG A 237 12.05 19.58 -10.54
N LEU A 238 12.44 18.50 -9.89
CA LEU A 238 13.61 17.69 -10.19
C LEU A 238 13.21 16.65 -11.23
N LYS A 239 14.17 16.25 -12.05
CA LYS A 239 13.95 15.23 -13.08
C LYS A 239 14.52 13.91 -12.60
N ILE A 240 13.71 12.86 -12.56
CA ILE A 240 14.22 11.50 -12.38
C ILE A 240 14.73 10.99 -13.72
N GLU A 241 16.03 10.68 -13.78
CA GLU A 241 16.65 10.11 -14.97
C GLU A 241 16.30 8.63 -15.13
N THR A 242 16.21 8.17 -16.37
CA THR A 242 15.82 6.81 -16.76
C THR A 242 16.85 6.16 -17.67
N PRO A 243 17.01 4.83 -17.62
CA PRO A 243 17.82 4.13 -18.61
C PRO A 243 17.20 4.25 -20.00
N GLY A 244 18.06 4.32 -21.01
CA GLY A 244 17.66 4.36 -22.42
C GLY A 244 17.41 2.98 -23.03
N ARG A 245 17.87 1.90 -22.39
CA ARG A 245 17.72 0.51 -22.83
C ARG A 245 17.71 -0.44 -21.63
N THR A 246 17.46 -1.72 -21.85
CA THR A 246 17.63 -2.78 -20.87
C THR A 246 18.82 -3.66 -21.23
N GLU A 247 19.52 -4.23 -20.25
CA GLU A 247 20.57 -5.22 -20.49
C GLU A 247 19.99 -6.63 -20.51
N ALA A 248 20.71 -7.57 -21.14
CA ALA A 248 20.27 -8.94 -21.33
C ALA A 248 19.88 -9.65 -20.01
N TRP A 249 20.61 -9.38 -18.92
CA TRP A 249 20.28 -9.95 -17.61
C TRP A 249 18.94 -9.42 -17.07
N ASN A 250 18.73 -8.10 -17.10
CA ASN A 250 17.48 -7.52 -16.63
C ASN A 250 16.31 -7.93 -17.52
N GLU A 251 16.51 -7.99 -18.84
CA GLU A 251 15.51 -8.53 -19.76
C GLU A 251 15.14 -9.98 -19.42
N GLN A 252 16.12 -10.83 -19.11
CA GLN A 252 15.84 -12.20 -18.69
C GLN A 252 14.99 -12.23 -17.42
N VAL A 253 15.39 -11.46 -16.40
CA VAL A 253 14.67 -11.40 -15.12
C VAL A 253 13.25 -10.86 -15.30
N ILE A 254 13.08 -9.79 -16.09
CA ILE A 254 11.78 -9.23 -16.43
C ILE A 254 10.95 -10.26 -17.20
N ARG A 255 11.51 -10.93 -18.22
CA ARG A 255 10.80 -11.98 -18.99
C ARG A 255 10.33 -13.11 -18.09
N GLU A 256 11.20 -13.63 -17.22
CA GLU A 256 10.84 -14.71 -16.29
C GLU A 256 9.75 -14.27 -15.31
N SER A 257 9.85 -13.05 -14.79
CA SER A 257 8.87 -12.44 -13.91
C SER A 257 7.52 -12.26 -14.62
N PHE A 258 7.54 -11.68 -15.82
CA PHE A 258 6.38 -11.37 -16.64
C PHE A 258 5.66 -12.64 -17.12
N LYS A 259 6.39 -13.67 -17.57
CA LYS A 259 5.84 -14.99 -17.91
C LYS A 259 5.12 -15.62 -16.73
N LYS A 260 5.66 -15.51 -15.52
CA LYS A 260 5.02 -16.08 -14.33
C LYS A 260 3.66 -15.45 -14.06
N LEU A 261 3.55 -14.13 -14.25
CA LEU A 261 2.34 -13.34 -14.00
C LEU A 261 1.32 -13.42 -15.15
N HIS A 262 1.75 -13.10 -16.35
CA HIS A 262 0.89 -12.86 -17.52
C HIS A 262 0.83 -14.05 -18.49
N LYS A 263 1.64 -15.10 -18.27
CA LYS A 263 1.68 -16.30 -19.11
C LYS A 263 2.01 -16.03 -20.58
N ARG A 264 2.71 -14.92 -20.87
CA ARG A 264 3.23 -14.55 -22.19
C ARG A 264 4.59 -13.87 -22.09
N GLU A 265 5.24 -13.70 -23.22
CA GLU A 265 6.43 -12.85 -23.34
C GLU A 265 6.05 -11.37 -23.23
N PRO A 266 6.85 -10.54 -22.54
CA PRO A 266 6.76 -9.09 -22.64
C PRO A 266 7.31 -8.61 -24.00
N THR A 267 6.75 -7.51 -24.49
CA THR A 267 7.34 -6.74 -25.59
C THR A 267 8.56 -5.97 -25.12
N GLU A 268 9.40 -5.49 -26.04
CA GLU A 268 10.55 -4.64 -25.72
C GLU A 268 10.14 -3.36 -24.98
N GLN A 269 9.04 -2.75 -25.41
CA GLN A 269 8.48 -1.58 -24.74
C GLN A 269 8.03 -1.88 -23.31
N GLU A 270 7.42 -3.04 -23.07
CA GLU A 270 7.03 -3.46 -21.71
C GLU A 270 8.23 -3.73 -20.81
N MET A 271 9.33 -4.28 -21.37
CA MET A 271 10.57 -4.47 -20.62
C MET A 271 11.21 -3.14 -20.23
N LEU A 272 11.28 -2.19 -21.17
CA LEU A 272 11.79 -0.85 -20.88
C LEU A 272 10.90 -0.10 -19.88
N GLN A 273 9.58 -0.19 -20.01
CA GLN A 273 8.65 0.39 -19.04
C GLN A 273 8.84 -0.21 -17.63
N ALA A 274 9.01 -1.53 -17.54
CA ALA A 274 9.31 -2.18 -16.27
C ALA A 274 10.62 -1.66 -15.66
N ALA A 275 11.67 -1.48 -16.46
CA ALA A 275 12.96 -0.94 -15.99
C ALA A 275 12.85 0.53 -15.54
N GLN A 276 11.95 1.31 -16.13
CA GLN A 276 11.73 2.73 -15.83
C GLN A 276 10.71 2.97 -14.72
N PHE A 277 10.13 1.91 -14.16
CA PHE A 277 8.92 2.03 -13.35
C PHE A 277 9.14 2.71 -12.00
N TYR A 278 10.37 2.66 -11.49
CA TYR A 278 10.78 3.42 -10.31
C TYR A 278 10.58 4.93 -10.49
N LYS A 279 10.59 5.44 -11.74
CA LYS A 279 10.24 6.83 -12.03
C LYS A 279 8.73 7.00 -11.94
N THR A 280 7.99 6.41 -12.89
CA THR A 280 6.56 6.66 -13.07
C THR A 280 5.71 6.22 -11.87
N GLY A 281 6.16 5.23 -11.13
CA GLY A 281 5.48 4.72 -9.94
C GLY A 281 5.93 5.35 -8.63
N SER A 282 6.93 6.23 -8.63
CA SER A 282 7.45 6.85 -7.39
C SER A 282 6.45 7.80 -6.74
N GLN A 283 6.49 7.89 -5.41
CA GLN A 283 5.76 8.93 -4.69
C GLN A 283 6.09 10.33 -5.20
N TYR A 284 7.35 10.57 -5.58
CA TYR A 284 7.74 11.85 -6.15
C TYR A 284 6.94 12.21 -7.40
N GLU A 285 6.96 11.35 -8.43
CA GLU A 285 6.26 11.63 -9.70
C GLU A 285 4.75 11.70 -9.52
N LEU A 286 4.19 10.92 -8.59
CA LEU A 286 2.74 10.90 -8.33
C LEU A 286 2.23 12.16 -7.60
N ASN A 287 3.07 12.85 -6.83
CA ASN A 287 2.62 13.91 -5.92
C ASN A 287 3.18 15.31 -6.26
N ILE A 288 4.34 15.41 -6.92
CA ILE A 288 5.06 16.69 -7.02
C ILE A 288 4.31 17.75 -7.84
N ASP A 289 3.65 17.38 -8.94
CA ASP A 289 2.96 18.38 -9.77
C ASP A 289 1.72 18.94 -9.08
N GLU A 290 0.98 18.09 -8.35
CA GLU A 290 -0.15 18.52 -7.54
C GLU A 290 0.31 19.42 -6.39
N ALA A 291 1.36 19.03 -5.65
CA ALA A 291 1.95 19.88 -4.61
C ALA A 291 2.38 21.26 -5.16
N ARG A 292 3.02 21.30 -6.33
CA ARG A 292 3.42 22.55 -6.99
C ARG A 292 2.21 23.40 -7.38
N SER A 293 1.17 22.77 -7.93
CA SER A 293 -0.08 23.43 -8.31
C SER A 293 -0.76 24.06 -7.09
N LEU A 294 -0.97 23.27 -6.03
CA LEU A 294 -1.58 23.71 -4.77
C LEU A 294 -0.80 24.86 -4.14
N TRP A 295 0.54 24.76 -4.04
CA TRP A 295 1.35 25.85 -3.49
C TRP A 295 1.20 27.14 -4.29
N THR A 296 1.19 27.03 -5.62
CA THR A 296 1.00 28.16 -6.52
C THR A 296 -0.39 28.78 -6.36
N GLN A 297 -1.42 27.95 -6.18
CA GLN A 297 -2.79 28.40 -5.93
C GLN A 297 -2.90 29.14 -4.58
N ILE A 298 -2.37 28.54 -3.51
CA ILE A 298 -2.39 29.10 -2.15
C ILE A 298 -1.71 30.47 -2.12
N THR A 299 -0.49 30.55 -2.65
CA THR A 299 0.35 31.76 -2.55
C THR A 299 -0.03 32.87 -3.53
N ASN A 300 -0.72 32.56 -4.64
CA ASN A 300 -1.10 33.56 -5.62
C ASN A 300 -2.60 33.88 -5.60
N GLN A 301 -3.45 32.86 -5.78
CA GLN A 301 -4.89 33.05 -5.97
C GLN A 301 -5.60 33.20 -4.63
N ASP A 302 -5.34 32.26 -3.71
CA ASP A 302 -6.02 32.25 -2.42
C ASP A 302 -5.62 33.45 -1.57
N SER A 303 -4.34 33.83 -1.58
CA SER A 303 -3.86 35.04 -0.91
C SER A 303 -4.61 36.31 -1.35
N GLN A 304 -4.82 36.50 -2.67
CA GLN A 304 -5.55 37.67 -3.19
C GLN A 304 -7.06 37.60 -2.88
N GLN A 305 -7.65 36.42 -3.01
CA GLN A 305 -9.07 36.24 -2.75
C GLN A 305 -9.38 36.39 -1.25
N TRP A 306 -8.48 35.94 -0.38
CA TRP A 306 -8.56 36.13 1.06
C TRP A 306 -8.65 37.62 1.43
N GLN A 307 -7.82 38.47 0.81
CA GLN A 307 -7.86 39.91 1.04
C GLN A 307 -9.22 40.52 0.69
N ARG A 308 -9.87 40.04 -0.37
CA ARG A 308 -11.22 40.51 -0.76
C ARG A 308 -12.25 40.08 0.27
N TYR A 309 -12.26 38.80 0.64
CA TYR A 309 -13.21 38.27 1.62
C TYR A 309 -13.03 38.88 3.02
N LEU A 310 -11.81 39.26 3.40
CA LEU A 310 -11.57 39.93 4.68
C LEU A 310 -12.37 41.24 4.81
N SER A 311 -12.62 41.95 3.71
CA SER A 311 -13.36 43.22 3.72
C SER A 311 -14.87 43.05 3.93
N THR A 312 -15.41 41.87 3.63
CA THR A 312 -16.85 41.55 3.75
C THR A 312 -17.15 40.60 4.91
N ALA A 313 -16.12 39.95 5.47
CA ALA A 313 -16.23 38.98 6.54
C ALA A 313 -16.81 39.57 7.82
N LYS A 314 -17.93 38.99 8.26
CA LYS A 314 -18.65 39.36 9.49
C LYS A 314 -19.21 38.14 10.18
N THR A 315 -19.34 38.24 11.50
CA THR A 315 -20.08 37.25 12.28
C THR A 315 -21.50 37.15 11.75
N THR A 316 -21.93 35.93 11.44
CA THR A 316 -23.22 35.64 10.84
C THR A 316 -23.91 34.55 11.62
N ARG A 317 -25.22 34.70 11.83
CA ARG A 317 -26.08 33.67 12.40
C ARG A 317 -27.19 33.35 11.40
N LYS A 318 -27.44 32.07 11.15
CA LYS A 318 -28.48 31.59 10.24
C LYS A 318 -29.27 30.47 10.89
N THR A 319 -30.58 30.47 10.67
CA THR A 319 -31.44 29.34 11.00
C THR A 319 -31.68 28.53 9.74
N THR A 320 -31.49 27.21 9.81
CA THR A 320 -31.72 26.30 8.69
C THR A 320 -32.51 25.09 9.16
N GLY A 321 -33.21 24.42 8.23
CA GLY A 321 -33.78 23.10 8.51
C GLY A 321 -32.68 22.05 8.72
N CYS A 322 -33.05 20.90 9.25
CA CYS A 322 -32.14 19.85 9.76
C CYS A 322 -31.22 19.18 8.72
N HIS A 323 -31.22 19.63 7.47
CA HIS A 323 -30.42 19.07 6.37
C HIS A 323 -29.55 20.11 5.64
N SER A 324 -29.52 21.37 6.08
CA SER A 324 -28.81 22.45 5.38
C SER A 324 -27.78 23.13 6.29
N THR A 325 -26.50 23.08 5.92
CA THR A 325 -25.38 23.57 6.76
C THR A 325 -24.46 24.60 6.08
N SER A 326 -24.80 25.10 4.88
CA SER A 326 -23.95 26.04 4.13
C SER A 326 -23.72 27.34 4.90
N GLY A 327 -22.45 27.73 5.01
CA GLY A 327 -22.00 28.91 5.72
C GLY A 327 -21.92 30.16 4.85
N PRO A 328 -21.47 31.29 5.42
CA PRO A 328 -21.08 32.45 4.63
C PRO A 328 -19.95 32.09 3.66
N ALA A 329 -19.93 32.71 2.49
CA ALA A 329 -18.94 32.44 1.45
C ALA A 329 -17.49 32.64 1.96
N GLU A 330 -17.27 33.60 2.85
CA GLU A 330 -15.96 33.85 3.47
C GLU A 330 -15.51 32.69 4.37
N TYR A 331 -16.43 32.08 5.11
CA TYR A 331 -16.16 30.92 5.94
C TYR A 331 -15.88 29.68 5.08
N GLU A 332 -16.71 29.45 4.06
CA GLU A 332 -16.53 28.32 3.13
C GLU A 332 -15.19 28.43 2.40
N PHE A 333 -14.82 29.62 1.93
CA PHE A 333 -13.50 29.87 1.34
C PHE A 333 -12.35 29.60 2.34
N ALA A 334 -12.50 29.99 3.61
CA ALA A 334 -11.49 29.67 4.62
C ALA A 334 -11.32 28.16 4.83
N GLN A 335 -12.42 27.40 4.83
CA GLN A 335 -12.37 25.93 4.89
C GLN A 335 -11.71 25.32 3.65
N GLU A 336 -11.99 25.85 2.45
CA GLU A 336 -11.32 25.40 1.23
C GLU A 336 -9.80 25.63 1.26
N VAL A 337 -9.36 26.82 1.68
CA VAL A 337 -7.93 27.13 1.82
C VAL A 337 -7.28 26.21 2.85
N GLN A 338 -7.96 25.96 3.98
CA GLN A 338 -7.50 25.01 5.00
C GLN A 338 -7.38 23.58 4.45
N GLY A 339 -8.33 23.16 3.59
CA GLY A 339 -8.30 21.90 2.87
C GLY A 339 -7.10 21.80 1.94
N ARG A 340 -6.90 22.78 1.04
CA ARG A 340 -5.76 22.84 0.11
C ARG A 340 -4.41 22.84 0.82
N LEU A 341 -4.30 23.54 1.96
CA LEU A 341 -3.10 23.49 2.81
C LEU A 341 -2.87 22.08 3.37
N GLY A 342 -3.93 21.40 3.78
CA GLY A 342 -3.90 20.00 4.22
C GLY A 342 -3.44 19.05 3.12
N ASP A 343 -4.05 19.14 1.94
CA ASP A 343 -3.72 18.32 0.76
C ASP A 343 -2.26 18.53 0.34
N PHE A 344 -1.79 19.78 0.35
CA PHE A 344 -0.38 20.09 0.07
C PHE A 344 0.57 19.38 1.06
N ILE A 345 0.27 19.45 2.36
CA ILE A 345 1.06 18.78 3.41
C ILE A 345 1.05 17.27 3.19
N GLU A 346 -0.09 16.68 2.84
CA GLU A 346 -0.20 15.24 2.54
C GLU A 346 0.67 14.84 1.35
N HIS A 347 0.62 15.58 0.24
CA HIS A 347 1.46 15.31 -0.93
C HIS A 347 2.96 15.40 -0.62
N GLU A 348 3.40 16.41 0.16
CA GLU A 348 4.79 16.50 0.61
C GLU A 348 5.16 15.31 1.50
N GLN A 349 4.32 14.96 2.47
CA GLN A 349 4.55 13.86 3.39
C GLN A 349 4.62 12.51 2.68
N ASN A 350 3.78 12.28 1.67
CA ASN A 350 3.84 11.08 0.83
C ASN A 350 5.20 10.94 0.14
N ILE A 351 5.81 12.04 -0.28
CA ILE A 351 7.16 12.04 -0.86
C ILE A 351 8.22 11.81 0.23
N THR A 352 8.23 12.63 1.29
CA THR A 352 9.38 12.67 2.21
C THR A 352 9.36 11.59 3.29
N ASN A 353 8.20 11.09 3.69
CA ASN A 353 8.12 10.02 4.69
C ASN A 353 8.66 8.70 4.14
N GLY A 354 8.38 8.36 2.87
CA GLY A 354 8.97 7.19 2.22
C GLY A 354 10.51 7.24 2.21
N MET A 355 11.09 8.42 1.93
CA MET A 355 12.54 8.63 1.97
C MET A 355 13.09 8.49 3.39
N LYS A 356 12.45 9.11 4.38
CA LYS A 356 12.85 9.02 5.79
C LYS A 356 12.79 7.57 6.30
N ASP A 357 11.74 6.84 5.95
CA ASP A 357 11.59 5.41 6.28
C ASP A 357 12.72 4.60 5.65
N ALA A 358 13.02 4.81 4.36
CA ALA A 358 14.10 4.14 3.66
C ALA A 358 15.49 4.38 4.26
N ILE A 359 15.81 5.64 4.58
CA ILE A 359 17.06 6.02 5.24
C ILE A 359 17.26 5.24 6.55
N TYR A 360 16.17 4.99 7.28
CA TYR A 360 16.21 4.33 8.58
C TYR A 360 16.16 2.80 8.51
N ASN A 361 15.32 2.25 7.63
CA ASN A 361 15.00 0.82 7.62
C ASN A 361 15.89 -0.02 6.70
N ILE A 362 16.46 0.55 5.62
CA ILE A 362 17.34 -0.21 4.72
C ILE A 362 18.53 -0.85 5.47
N PRO A 363 19.30 -0.11 6.31
CA PRO A 363 20.37 -0.72 7.10
C PRO A 363 19.87 -1.81 8.05
N LYS A 364 18.66 -1.67 8.58
CA LYS A 364 18.04 -2.68 9.44
C LYS A 364 17.65 -3.94 8.68
N ILE A 365 17.16 -3.79 7.45
CA ILE A 365 16.85 -4.92 6.57
C ILE A 365 18.15 -5.66 6.21
N GLU A 366 19.21 -4.94 5.86
CA GLU A 366 20.55 -5.50 5.64
C GLU A 366 21.02 -6.31 6.86
N ASN A 367 20.92 -5.74 8.06
CA ASN A 367 21.26 -6.47 9.29
C ASN A 367 20.39 -7.71 9.53
N LYS A 368 19.08 -7.63 9.26
CA LYS A 368 18.16 -8.79 9.36
C LYS A 368 18.53 -9.90 8.39
N ILE A 369 19.01 -9.56 7.19
CA ILE A 369 19.50 -10.53 6.20
C ILE A 369 20.71 -11.30 6.74
N LYS A 370 21.70 -10.59 7.31
CA LYS A 370 22.88 -11.22 7.93
C LYS A 370 22.50 -12.17 9.06
N ILE A 371 21.66 -11.71 9.99
CA ILE A 371 21.16 -12.52 11.11
C ILE A 371 20.38 -13.73 10.57
N PHE A 372 19.61 -13.56 9.50
CA PHE A 372 18.86 -14.65 8.89
C PHE A 372 19.77 -15.72 8.30
N PHE A 373 20.82 -15.31 7.59
CA PHE A 373 21.82 -16.22 7.05
C PHE A 373 22.52 -17.02 8.15
N LEU A 374 23.07 -16.34 9.17
CA LEU A 374 23.75 -17.00 10.28
C LEU A 374 22.83 -17.97 11.04
N ARG A 375 21.53 -17.67 11.15
CA ARG A 375 20.56 -18.61 11.74
C ARG A 375 20.33 -19.86 10.91
N GLN A 376 20.42 -19.77 9.58
CA GLN A 376 20.35 -20.96 8.74
C GLN A 376 21.66 -21.74 8.78
N ASN A 377 22.79 -21.04 8.93
CA ASN A 377 24.15 -21.57 8.84
C ASN A 377 25.01 -21.15 10.06
N PRO A 378 24.74 -21.69 11.27
CA PRO A 378 25.38 -21.22 12.50
C PRO A 378 26.89 -21.48 12.57
N THR A 379 27.43 -22.36 11.72
CA THR A 379 28.87 -22.61 11.61
C THR A 379 29.61 -21.54 10.80
N MET A 380 28.90 -20.58 10.21
CA MET A 380 29.46 -19.53 9.35
C MET A 380 29.53 -18.16 10.03
N THR A 381 29.68 -18.11 11.36
CA THR A 381 29.80 -16.85 12.14
C THR A 381 30.95 -15.96 11.67
N ALA A 382 32.04 -16.55 11.16
CA ALA A 382 33.15 -15.81 10.57
C ALA A 382 32.77 -15.02 9.29
N HIS A 383 31.64 -15.31 8.66
CA HIS A 383 31.18 -14.63 7.45
C HIS A 383 30.61 -13.22 7.75
N TYR A 384 30.07 -13.02 8.95
CA TYR A 384 29.57 -11.73 9.43
C TYR A 384 30.07 -11.47 10.87
N PRO A 385 31.37 -11.16 11.03
CA PRO A 385 32.00 -11.04 12.35
C PRO A 385 31.43 -9.88 13.18
N GLU A 386 30.74 -8.92 12.55
CA GLU A 386 30.06 -7.83 13.25
C GLU A 386 28.82 -8.26 14.04
N ILE A 387 28.25 -9.44 13.76
CA ILE A 387 27.04 -9.94 14.43
C ILE A 387 27.44 -10.78 15.63
N LYS A 388 27.04 -10.36 16.84
CA LYS A 388 27.33 -11.12 18.06
C LYS A 388 26.42 -12.34 18.18
N GLU A 389 26.91 -13.40 18.82
CA GLU A 389 26.18 -14.66 18.96
C GLU A 389 24.85 -14.51 19.71
N ASP A 390 24.77 -13.59 20.67
CA ASP A 390 23.55 -13.30 21.42
C ASP A 390 22.46 -12.61 20.58
N GLU A 391 22.80 -12.02 19.44
CA GLU A 391 21.86 -11.43 18.47
C GLU A 391 21.20 -12.50 17.56
N ILE A 392 21.75 -13.72 17.55
CA ILE A 392 21.30 -14.85 16.71
C ILE A 392 20.15 -15.63 17.41
N LYS A 393 19.17 -14.93 18.02
CA LYS A 393 18.07 -15.54 18.82
C LYS A 393 16.65 -15.36 18.28
N GLY A 394 15.84 -16.42 18.28
CA GLY A 394 14.41 -16.39 17.95
C GLY A 394 14.03 -17.07 16.62
N SER A 395 12.77 -16.93 16.19
CA SER A 395 12.20 -17.75 15.11
C SER A 395 12.76 -17.44 13.70
N LYS A 396 13.32 -18.46 13.04
CA LYS A 396 13.82 -18.41 11.65
C LYS A 396 12.73 -18.06 10.64
N SER A 397 11.50 -18.57 10.83
CA SER A 397 10.38 -18.31 9.92
C SER A 397 9.80 -16.91 10.09
N LYS A 398 9.90 -16.33 11.29
CA LYS A 398 9.52 -14.94 11.54
C LYS A 398 10.48 -13.99 10.85
N LEU A 399 11.79 -14.25 10.96
CA LEU A 399 12.81 -13.39 10.37
C LEU A 399 12.76 -13.35 8.84
N ALA A 400 12.59 -14.51 8.17
CA ALA A 400 12.39 -14.56 6.72
C ALA A 400 11.19 -13.72 6.26
N ARG A 401 10.05 -13.83 6.97
CA ARG A 401 8.85 -13.04 6.68
C ARG A 401 9.07 -11.55 6.92
N GLN A 402 9.83 -11.18 7.95
CA GLN A 402 10.17 -9.79 8.23
C GLN A 402 11.02 -9.17 7.12
N VAL A 403 12.07 -9.85 6.64
CA VAL A 403 12.89 -9.33 5.52
C VAL A 403 12.02 -9.01 4.30
N ILE A 404 11.13 -9.94 3.91
CA ILE A 404 10.23 -9.74 2.77
C ILE A 404 9.18 -8.66 3.03
N SER A 405 8.52 -8.70 4.18
CA SER A 405 7.49 -7.73 4.54
C SER A 405 8.04 -6.32 4.62
N ASP A 406 9.21 -6.14 5.25
CA ASP A 406 9.87 -4.84 5.38
C ASP A 406 10.35 -4.34 4.03
N SER A 407 10.91 -5.22 3.17
CA SER A 407 11.28 -4.86 1.81
C SER A 407 10.08 -4.47 0.94
N ARG A 408 8.93 -5.14 1.08
CA ARG A 408 7.69 -4.80 0.37
C ARG A 408 7.13 -3.47 0.82
N LYS A 409 7.05 -3.28 2.14
CA LYS A 409 6.59 -2.03 2.75
C LYS A 409 7.44 -0.88 2.24
N LEU A 410 8.77 -1.04 2.30
CA LEU A 410 9.73 -0.05 1.80
C LEU A 410 9.48 0.32 0.33
N TYR A 411 9.28 -0.69 -0.52
CA TYR A 411 8.99 -0.48 -1.94
C TYR A 411 7.66 0.25 -2.13
N GLN A 412 6.59 -0.17 -1.44
CA GLN A 412 5.26 0.44 -1.56
C GLN A 412 5.21 1.88 -1.04
N GLU A 413 5.94 2.18 0.03
CA GLU A 413 6.00 3.54 0.59
C GLU A 413 6.75 4.51 -0.32
N ASN A 414 7.61 4.03 -1.22
CA ASN A 414 8.40 4.87 -2.12
C ASN A 414 7.95 4.80 -3.58
N ILE A 415 7.46 3.64 -4.03
CA ILE A 415 7.07 3.31 -5.40
C ILE A 415 5.72 2.56 -5.37
N PRO A 416 4.63 3.17 -4.87
CA PRO A 416 3.35 2.51 -4.63
C PRO A 416 2.72 1.94 -5.89
N ASN A 417 2.83 2.67 -7.00
CA ASN A 417 2.35 2.21 -8.31
C ASN A 417 3.39 1.35 -9.01
N GLY A 418 4.49 0.99 -8.33
CA GLY A 418 5.63 0.23 -8.80
C GLY A 418 5.36 -1.26 -9.05
N ASN A 419 4.16 -1.78 -8.80
CA ASN A 419 3.84 -3.14 -9.20
C ASN A 419 2.34 -3.42 -9.41
N PRO A 420 1.84 -3.53 -10.65
CA PRO A 420 0.39 -3.54 -10.91
C PRO A 420 -0.35 -4.85 -10.56
N ASP A 421 0.31 -5.94 -10.13
CA ASP A 421 -0.31 -7.27 -10.29
C ASP A 421 -0.13 -8.31 -9.17
N THR A 422 0.10 -7.90 -7.92
CA THR A 422 0.32 -8.84 -6.78
C THR A 422 -0.76 -8.85 -5.71
N SER A 423 -1.87 -8.12 -5.87
CA SER A 423 -2.96 -8.19 -4.89
C SER A 423 -3.67 -9.56 -4.95
N TYR A 424 -3.96 -10.12 -3.77
CA TYR A 424 -4.72 -11.36 -3.64
C TYR A 424 -6.16 -11.11 -4.07
N ARG A 425 -6.61 -11.77 -5.14
CA ARG A 425 -7.95 -11.55 -5.68
C ARG A 425 -8.92 -12.54 -5.06
N LEU A 426 -9.66 -12.09 -4.04
CA LEU A 426 -10.65 -12.88 -3.29
C LEU A 426 -11.70 -13.58 -4.18
N TRP A 427 -12.02 -13.00 -5.34
CA TRP A 427 -13.03 -13.55 -6.26
C TRP A 427 -12.59 -14.81 -7.01
N LEU A 428 -11.28 -15.02 -7.22
CA LEU A 428 -10.77 -16.17 -7.98
C LEU A 428 -10.88 -17.51 -7.22
N PRO A 429 -10.50 -17.61 -5.93
CA PRO A 429 -10.74 -18.80 -5.12
C PRO A 429 -12.24 -19.13 -5.06
N PHE A 430 -13.09 -18.12 -4.96
CA PHE A 430 -14.55 -18.30 -5.00
C PHE A 430 -15.02 -18.88 -6.34
N LEU A 431 -14.53 -18.36 -7.47
CA LEU A 431 -14.82 -18.90 -8.79
C LEU A 431 -14.38 -20.37 -8.92
N PHE A 432 -13.16 -20.71 -8.46
CA PHE A 432 -12.69 -22.09 -8.47
C PHE A 432 -13.51 -23.01 -7.57
N SER A 433 -13.97 -22.54 -6.41
CA SER A 433 -14.90 -23.28 -5.56
C SER A 433 -16.23 -23.55 -6.26
N LEU A 434 -16.78 -22.56 -6.99
CA LEU A 434 -18.01 -22.76 -7.77
C LEU A 434 -17.83 -23.77 -8.90
N LEU A 435 -16.75 -23.65 -9.67
CA LEU A 435 -16.40 -24.60 -10.73
C LEU A 435 -16.12 -26.01 -10.18
N GLY A 436 -15.53 -26.09 -8.99
CA GLY A 436 -15.33 -27.35 -8.29
C GLY A 436 -16.64 -27.97 -7.85
N GLY A 437 -17.57 -27.15 -7.37
CA GLY A 437 -18.92 -27.56 -6.99
C GLY A 437 -19.69 -28.16 -8.15
N THR A 438 -19.65 -27.51 -9.31
CA THR A 438 -20.35 -28.02 -10.50
C THR A 438 -19.72 -29.29 -11.04
N LEU A 439 -18.39 -29.34 -11.21
CA LEU A 439 -17.69 -30.55 -11.68
C LEU A 439 -17.84 -31.73 -10.71
N GLY A 440 -17.74 -31.45 -9.41
CA GLY A 440 -17.94 -32.44 -8.36
C GLY A 440 -19.37 -32.97 -8.31
N GLY A 441 -20.36 -32.09 -8.50
CA GLY A 441 -21.78 -32.49 -8.58
C GLY A 441 -22.09 -33.35 -9.80
N LEU A 442 -21.51 -33.03 -10.96
CA LEU A 442 -21.62 -33.85 -12.17
C LEU A 442 -20.95 -35.22 -12.01
N ALA A 443 -19.80 -35.28 -11.36
CA ALA A 443 -19.13 -36.55 -11.06
C ALA A 443 -19.93 -37.40 -10.06
N GLY A 444 -20.51 -36.77 -9.03
CA GLY A 444 -21.43 -37.41 -8.09
C GLY A 444 -22.69 -37.94 -8.78
N TRP A 445 -23.26 -37.19 -9.73
CA TRP A 445 -24.40 -37.64 -10.53
C TRP A 445 -24.05 -38.83 -11.44
N GLY A 446 -22.86 -38.81 -12.06
CA GLY A 446 -22.36 -39.93 -12.85
C GLY A 446 -22.14 -41.19 -12.03
N ALA A 447 -21.67 -41.06 -10.78
CA ALA A 447 -21.52 -42.17 -9.85
C ALA A 447 -22.89 -42.74 -9.42
N ASP A 448 -23.84 -41.87 -9.07
CA ASP A 448 -25.21 -42.23 -8.68
C ASP A 448 -25.91 -43.00 -9.82
N ALA A 449 -25.81 -42.50 -11.06
CA ALA A 449 -26.37 -43.16 -12.24
C ALA A 449 -25.74 -44.53 -12.53
N LEU A 450 -24.47 -44.73 -12.19
CA LEU A 450 -23.75 -45.99 -12.40
C LEU A 450 -24.09 -47.02 -11.32
N ILE A 451 -24.25 -46.57 -10.07
CA ILE A 451 -24.71 -47.39 -8.93
C ILE A 451 -26.16 -47.84 -9.15
N ASP A 452 -27.04 -46.95 -9.60
CA ASP A 452 -28.43 -47.28 -9.93
C ASP A 452 -28.53 -48.29 -11.09
N ARG A 453 -27.57 -48.27 -12.02
CA ARG A 453 -27.51 -49.22 -13.14
C ARG A 453 -27.00 -50.60 -12.73
N VAL A 454 -26.19 -50.69 -11.68
CA VAL A 454 -25.68 -51.96 -11.12
C VAL A 454 -26.66 -52.58 -10.12
N ARG A 455 -27.54 -51.77 -9.52
CA ARG A 455 -28.61 -52.24 -8.61
C ARG A 455 -29.85 -52.79 -9.32
N ARG A 456 -30.03 -52.50 -10.61
CA ARG A 456 -31.05 -53.12 -11.48
C ARG A 456 -30.46 -54.31 -12.19
#